data_AF-A0A2V9QWR2-F1
#
_entry.id   AF-A0A2V9QWR2-F1
#
_cell.length_a   1.000
_cell.length_b   1.000
_cell.length_c   1.000
_cell.angle_alpha   90.00
_cell.angle_beta   90.00
_cell.angle_gamma   90.00
#
_symmetry.space_group_name_H-M   'P 1'
#
loop_
_entity.id
_entity.type
_entity.pdbx_description
1 polymer ?
#
loop_
_entity_poly.entity_id
_entity_poly.type
_entity_poly.pdbx_seq_one_letter_code
_entity_poly.pdbx_strand_id
1 'polypeptide(L)'
;QQFRRRPSVQRDAIIFFSEPYEAFGGRARSFYREILPPLAELARQHGKKLILKLHPYESRRERRRMAEGVLSSTQRGLLRVLDGPLQQNLLNRAWFGVTITSTAAVDCALSDIPIFLCRWLDFTYSGYSDQFMKFGAAQKLSAAEEIRDIPHLLASYSRPNLSDFSEPVERDRLRELLSGTAISGVETGKVERLWA
;
A
#
# COMPACT_ATOMS: atom_id res chain seq x y z
N GLN A 1 33.93 21.76 5.11
CA GLN A 1 33.02 20.74 5.66
C GLN A 1 32.67 19.77 4.53
N GLN A 2 33.21 18.56 4.56
CA GLN A 2 32.93 17.53 3.54
C GLN A 2 31.51 16.98 3.77
N PHE A 3 30.63 17.15 2.80
CA PHE A 3 29.34 16.46 2.75
C PHE A 3 29.61 14.95 2.72
N ARG A 4 29.45 14.27 3.85
CA ARG A 4 29.35 12.81 3.88
C ARG A 4 28.18 12.41 2.98
N ARG A 5 28.49 11.85 1.80
CA ARG A 5 27.50 11.11 1.01
C ARG A 5 26.83 10.10 1.94
N ARG A 6 25.51 10.21 2.14
CA ARG A 6 24.74 9.18 2.85
C ARG A 6 25.03 7.85 2.13
N PRO A 7 25.36 6.75 2.85
CA PRO A 7 25.51 5.46 2.21
C PRO A 7 24.25 5.17 1.39
N SER A 8 24.41 4.77 0.13
CA SER A 8 23.29 4.41 -0.73
C SER A 8 22.47 3.35 -0.01
N VAL A 9 21.25 3.69 0.39
CA VAL A 9 20.36 2.74 1.04
C VAL A 9 20.05 1.66 0.00
N GLN A 10 20.57 0.46 0.22
CA GLN A 10 20.36 -0.64 -0.72
C GLN A 10 18.90 -1.09 -0.65
N ARG A 11 18.13 -0.74 -1.68
CA ARG A 11 16.76 -1.22 -1.88
C ARG A 11 16.79 -2.71 -2.26
N ASP A 12 16.73 -3.58 -1.25
CA ASP A 12 16.95 -5.02 -1.35
C ASP A 12 15.68 -5.87 -1.18
N ALA A 13 14.50 -5.26 -1.03
CA ALA A 13 13.26 -5.98 -0.70
C ALA A 13 12.08 -5.63 -1.62
N ILE A 14 11.36 -6.66 -2.05
CA ILE A 14 9.98 -6.55 -2.54
C ILE A 14 9.08 -6.73 -1.32
N ILE A 15 8.17 -5.79 -1.09
CA ILE A 15 7.27 -5.84 0.08
C ILE A 15 5.84 -6.07 -0.40
N PHE A 16 5.22 -7.14 0.05
CA PHE A 16 3.79 -7.34 -0.09
C PHE A 16 3.10 -7.00 1.24
N PHE A 17 2.26 -5.97 1.24
CA PHE A 17 1.47 -5.57 2.39
C PHE A 17 0.16 -6.35 2.41
N SER A 18 0.06 -7.28 3.37
CA SER A 18 -1.12 -8.09 3.62
C SER A 18 -2.16 -7.34 4.43
N GLU A 19 -3.40 -7.78 4.30
CA GLU A 19 -4.58 -7.14 4.85
C GLU A 19 -5.47 -8.22 5.48
N PRO A 20 -6.36 -7.87 6.43
CA PRO A 20 -7.27 -8.83 7.05
C PRO A 20 -8.40 -9.21 6.09
N TYR A 21 -8.07 -9.89 4.99
CA TYR A 21 -8.95 -10.15 3.85
C TYR A 21 -10.29 -10.80 4.25
N GLU A 22 -10.24 -11.73 5.20
CA GLU A 22 -11.41 -12.46 5.70
C GLU A 22 -12.44 -11.52 6.33
N ALA A 23 -12.01 -10.38 6.89
CA ALA A 23 -12.91 -9.40 7.50
C ALA A 23 -13.87 -8.75 6.49
N PHE A 24 -13.53 -8.76 5.20
CA PHE A 24 -14.38 -8.26 4.13
C PHE A 24 -14.75 -9.34 3.11
N GLY A 25 -14.76 -10.62 3.53
CA GLY A 25 -15.19 -11.76 2.70
C GLY A 25 -14.16 -12.28 1.70
N GLY A 26 -12.93 -11.76 1.74
CA GLY A 26 -11.82 -12.21 0.91
C GLY A 26 -11.26 -13.57 1.35
N ARG A 27 -10.55 -14.25 0.45
CA ARG A 27 -9.90 -15.54 0.71
C ARG A 27 -8.39 -15.37 0.65
N ALA A 28 -7.74 -15.13 1.79
CA ALA A 28 -6.31 -14.81 1.84
C ALA A 28 -5.42 -15.82 1.11
N ARG A 29 -5.70 -17.13 1.26
CA ARG A 29 -4.94 -18.17 0.57
C ARG A 29 -5.05 -18.08 -0.96
N SER A 30 -6.21 -17.69 -1.49
CA SER A 30 -6.39 -17.47 -2.93
C SER A 30 -5.55 -16.28 -3.39
N PHE A 31 -5.59 -15.16 -2.67
CA PHE A 31 -4.80 -13.97 -3.00
C PHE A 31 -3.29 -14.27 -2.94
N TYR A 32 -2.84 -14.97 -1.91
CA TYR A 32 -1.45 -15.38 -1.79
C TYR A 32 -1.00 -16.29 -2.92
N ARG A 33 -1.88 -17.18 -3.41
CA ARG A 33 -1.57 -18.07 -4.54
C ARG A 33 -1.34 -17.30 -5.85
N GLU A 34 -2.04 -16.19 -6.05
CA GLU A 34 -1.88 -15.37 -7.26
C GLU A 34 -0.72 -14.37 -7.15
N ILE A 35 -0.47 -13.82 -5.97
CA ILE A 35 0.51 -12.74 -5.79
C ILE A 35 1.90 -13.28 -5.42
N LEU A 36 2.01 -14.23 -4.48
CA LEU A 36 3.31 -14.59 -3.90
C LEU A 36 4.24 -15.33 -4.87
N PRO A 37 3.78 -16.33 -5.65
CA PRO A 37 4.68 -17.02 -6.58
C PRO A 37 5.35 -16.11 -7.62
N PRO A 38 4.64 -15.21 -8.35
CA PRO A 38 5.30 -14.32 -9.30
C PRO A 38 6.22 -13.30 -8.59
N LEU A 39 5.85 -12.78 -7.42
CA LEU A 39 6.76 -11.89 -6.65
C LEU A 39 8.01 -12.62 -6.15
N ALA A 40 7.88 -13.87 -5.73
CA ALA A 40 9.03 -14.67 -5.29
C ALA A 40 9.98 -14.97 -6.45
N GLU A 41 9.43 -15.23 -7.64
CA GLU A 41 10.23 -15.42 -8.84
C GLU A 41 10.96 -14.13 -9.24
N LEU A 42 10.27 -12.98 -9.20
CA LEU A 42 10.89 -11.69 -9.45
C LEU A 42 11.99 -11.37 -8.43
N ALA A 43 11.73 -11.64 -7.14
CA ALA A 43 12.72 -11.47 -6.08
C ALA A 43 13.97 -12.31 -6.38
N ARG A 44 13.79 -13.57 -6.79
CA ARG A 44 14.88 -14.48 -7.15
C ARG A 44 15.70 -13.93 -8.33
N GLN A 45 15.04 -13.53 -9.41
CA GLN A 45 15.69 -13.06 -10.65
C GLN A 45 16.54 -11.80 -10.42
N HIS A 46 16.08 -10.91 -9.53
CA HIS A 46 16.74 -9.63 -9.26
C HIS A 46 17.58 -9.61 -7.97
N GLY A 47 17.81 -10.77 -7.34
CA GLY A 47 18.59 -10.87 -6.11
C GLY A 47 18.00 -10.07 -4.93
N LYS A 48 16.66 -10.01 -4.84
CA LYS A 48 15.92 -9.32 -3.78
C LYS A 48 15.35 -10.32 -2.77
N LYS A 49 14.93 -9.80 -1.63
CA LYS A 49 14.15 -10.52 -0.62
C LYS A 49 12.66 -10.30 -0.86
N LEU A 50 11.83 -11.29 -0.56
CA LEU A 50 10.38 -11.14 -0.53
C LEU A 50 9.91 -10.98 0.92
N ILE A 51 9.32 -9.84 1.25
CA ILE A 51 8.81 -9.55 2.59
C ILE A 51 7.28 -9.53 2.53
N LEU A 52 6.64 -10.42 3.28
CA LEU A 52 5.21 -10.38 3.58
C LEU A 52 5.04 -9.55 4.87
N LYS A 53 4.61 -8.30 4.73
CA LYS A 53 4.30 -7.42 5.85
C LYS A 53 2.84 -7.60 6.24
N LEU A 54 2.60 -8.04 7.47
CA LEU A 54 1.26 -8.33 7.98
C LEU A 54 0.58 -7.09 8.55
N HIS A 55 -0.74 -7.03 8.41
CA HIS A 55 -1.61 -6.14 9.14
C HIS A 55 -1.61 -6.50 10.63
N PRO A 56 -1.78 -5.51 11.55
CA PRO A 56 -1.80 -5.77 13.01
C PRO A 56 -2.82 -6.80 13.48
N TYR A 57 -3.89 -7.01 12.72
CA TYR A 57 -4.96 -7.97 13.05
C TYR A 57 -4.76 -9.37 12.44
N GLU A 58 -3.62 -9.62 11.79
CA GLU A 58 -3.33 -10.93 11.20
C GLU A 58 -2.41 -11.78 12.10
N SER A 59 -2.69 -13.09 12.13
CA SER A 59 -1.84 -14.06 12.82
C SER A 59 -0.61 -14.42 11.99
N ARG A 60 0.59 -14.10 12.50
CA ARG A 60 1.85 -14.44 11.84
C ARG A 60 1.99 -15.93 11.53
N ARG A 61 1.62 -16.80 12.48
CA ARG A 61 1.70 -18.26 12.30
C ARG A 61 0.81 -18.73 11.16
N GLU A 62 -0.40 -18.22 11.09
CA GLU A 62 -1.38 -18.59 10.08
C GLU A 62 -0.97 -18.09 8.69
N ARG A 63 -0.64 -16.80 8.58
CA ARG A 63 -0.24 -16.20 7.30
C ARG A 63 1.03 -16.83 6.75
N ARG A 64 2.00 -17.13 7.62
CA ARG A 64 3.20 -17.89 7.23
C ARG A 64 2.85 -19.25 6.64
N ARG A 65 2.00 -20.03 7.31
CA ARG A 65 1.57 -21.34 6.82
C ARG A 65 0.86 -21.25 5.47
N MET A 66 -0.03 -20.27 5.30
CA MET A 66 -0.73 -20.05 4.03
C MET A 66 0.25 -19.68 2.91
N ALA A 67 1.16 -18.75 3.17
CA ALA A 67 2.16 -18.28 2.21
C ALA A 67 3.12 -19.41 1.80
N GLU A 68 3.66 -20.15 2.77
CA GLU A 68 4.54 -21.29 2.48
C GLU A 68 3.77 -22.40 1.71
N GLY A 69 2.48 -22.58 1.98
CA GLY A 69 1.62 -23.54 1.29
C GLY A 69 1.34 -23.25 -0.18
N VAL A 70 1.65 -22.05 -0.68
CA VAL A 70 1.51 -21.68 -2.11
C VAL A 70 2.85 -21.49 -2.81
N LEU A 71 3.96 -21.45 -2.08
CA LEU A 71 5.31 -21.28 -2.60
C LEU A 71 6.03 -22.62 -2.76
N SER A 72 6.89 -22.71 -3.77
CA SER A 72 7.83 -23.82 -3.93
C SER A 72 8.89 -23.81 -2.81
N SER A 73 9.59 -24.93 -2.60
CA SER A 73 10.66 -25.04 -1.59
C SER A 73 11.73 -23.96 -1.76
N THR A 74 12.17 -23.71 -2.99
CA THR A 74 13.14 -22.66 -3.32
C THR A 74 12.60 -21.26 -2.98
N GLN A 75 11.35 -20.98 -3.33
CA GLN A 75 10.73 -19.67 -3.07
C GLN A 75 10.51 -19.40 -1.58
N ARG A 76 10.21 -20.44 -0.78
CA ARG A 76 10.06 -20.30 0.68
C ARG A 76 11.32 -19.74 1.35
N GLY A 77 12.51 -20.05 0.82
CA GLY A 77 13.77 -19.53 1.34
C GLY A 77 13.89 -18.00 1.23
N LEU A 78 13.24 -17.40 0.24
CA LEU A 78 13.23 -15.95 -0.02
C LEU A 78 12.24 -15.19 0.86
N LEU A 79 11.21 -15.89 1.36
CA LEU A 79 10.13 -15.28 2.12
C LEU A 79 10.58 -14.92 3.54
N ARG A 80 10.24 -13.69 3.94
CA ARG A 80 10.28 -13.23 5.33
C ARG A 80 8.91 -12.67 5.70
N VAL A 81 8.35 -13.15 6.80
CA VAL A 81 7.06 -12.66 7.32
C VAL A 81 7.32 -11.73 8.48
N LEU A 82 6.83 -10.49 8.38
CA LEU A 82 7.00 -9.44 9.38
C LEU A 82 5.64 -8.97 9.91
N ASP A 83 5.47 -9.06 11.23
CA ASP A 83 4.37 -8.51 12.00
C ASP A 83 4.78 -7.21 12.72
N GLY A 84 3.81 -6.53 13.34
CA GLY A 84 4.05 -5.26 14.07
C GLY A 84 3.79 -4.00 13.24
N PRO A 85 4.10 -2.80 13.77
CA PRO A 85 3.89 -1.55 13.04
C PRO A 85 4.79 -1.44 11.80
N LEU A 86 4.36 -0.65 10.81
CA LEU A 86 5.20 -0.31 9.67
C LEU A 86 6.33 0.61 10.14
N GLN A 87 7.57 0.21 9.88
CA GLN A 87 8.76 0.94 10.32
C GLN A 87 9.48 1.56 9.12
N GLN A 88 10.05 2.76 9.31
CA GLN A 88 10.78 3.46 8.25
C GLN A 88 11.99 2.69 7.72
N ASN A 89 12.66 1.91 8.58
CA ASN A 89 13.79 1.06 8.18
C ASN A 89 13.39 -0.01 7.12
N LEU A 90 12.15 -0.50 7.17
CA LEU A 90 11.61 -1.45 6.21
C LEU A 90 11.31 -0.74 4.88
N LEU A 91 10.66 0.41 4.94
CA LEU A 91 10.39 1.26 3.78
C LEU A 91 11.68 1.65 3.05
N ASN A 92 12.71 2.04 3.79
CA ASN A 92 14.03 2.39 3.24
C ASN A 92 14.66 1.24 2.42
N ARG A 93 14.32 -0.02 2.73
CA ARG A 93 14.81 -1.20 2.01
C ARG A 93 13.94 -1.60 0.82
N ALA A 94 12.76 -1.01 0.68
CA ALA A 94 11.81 -1.36 -0.38
C ALA A 94 12.37 -0.97 -1.74
N TRP A 95 12.49 -1.96 -2.63
CA TRP A 95 12.63 -1.75 -4.06
C TRP A 95 11.29 -1.30 -4.66
N PHE A 96 10.21 -1.98 -4.25
CA PHE A 96 8.83 -1.55 -4.45
C PHE A 96 7.91 -2.28 -3.47
N GLY A 97 6.70 -1.75 -3.33
CA GLY A 97 5.60 -2.35 -2.59
C GLY A 97 4.53 -2.96 -3.51
N VAL A 98 3.77 -3.91 -2.98
CA VAL A 98 2.55 -4.45 -3.60
C VAL A 98 1.48 -4.57 -2.53
N THR A 99 0.23 -4.28 -2.87
CA THR A 99 -0.93 -4.51 -1.99
C THR A 99 -2.20 -4.66 -2.82
N ILE A 100 -3.32 -5.03 -2.19
CA ILE A 100 -4.64 -4.96 -2.85
C ILE A 100 -5.24 -3.58 -2.55
N THR A 101 -5.40 -3.26 -1.27
CA THR A 101 -6.05 -2.02 -0.79
C THR A 101 -5.42 -1.42 0.47
N SER A 102 -4.19 -1.80 0.85
CA SER A 102 -3.57 -1.31 2.09
C SER A 102 -3.26 0.19 2.04
N THR A 103 -3.55 0.88 3.14
CA THR A 103 -3.15 2.28 3.37
C THR A 103 -1.65 2.50 3.39
N ALA A 104 -0.85 1.43 3.52
CA ALA A 104 0.61 1.48 3.35
C ALA A 104 1.05 2.06 1.99
N ALA A 105 0.13 2.12 1.00
CA ALA A 105 0.35 2.85 -0.24
C ALA A 105 0.71 4.32 -0.02
N VAL A 106 0.04 4.99 0.92
CA VAL A 106 0.32 6.40 1.25
C VAL A 106 1.69 6.52 1.92
N ASP A 107 2.02 5.65 2.87
CA ASP A 107 3.33 5.64 3.52
C ASP A 107 4.48 5.43 2.52
N CYS A 108 4.27 4.56 1.53
CA CYS A 108 5.21 4.33 0.43
C CYS A 108 5.36 5.57 -0.45
N ALA A 109 4.25 6.20 -0.84
CA ALA A 109 4.25 7.42 -1.64
C ALA A 109 5.00 8.58 -0.94
N LEU A 110 4.73 8.79 0.35
CA LEU A 110 5.42 9.79 1.18
C LEU A 110 6.93 9.49 1.28
N SER A 111 7.31 8.21 1.26
CA SER A 111 8.70 7.73 1.31
C SER A 111 9.38 7.57 -0.05
N ASP A 112 8.76 8.01 -1.15
CA ASP A 112 9.29 7.88 -2.53
C ASP A 112 9.59 6.41 -2.92
N ILE A 113 8.65 5.53 -2.58
CA ILE A 113 8.68 4.10 -2.88
C ILE A 113 7.55 3.77 -3.85
N PRO A 114 7.88 3.21 -5.04
CA PRO A 114 6.86 2.73 -5.96
C PRO A 114 6.00 1.64 -5.31
N ILE A 115 4.68 1.74 -5.43
CA ILE A 115 3.75 0.72 -4.96
C ILE A 115 2.73 0.38 -6.04
N PHE A 116 2.39 -0.91 -6.13
CA PHE A 116 1.47 -1.45 -7.12
C PHE A 116 0.23 -2.06 -6.46
N LEU A 117 -0.95 -1.74 -6.99
CA LEU A 117 -2.23 -2.28 -6.53
C LEU A 117 -2.67 -3.45 -7.40
N CYS A 118 -2.92 -4.60 -6.78
CA CYS A 118 -3.49 -5.77 -7.43
C CYS A 118 -5.00 -5.60 -7.64
N ARG A 119 -5.41 -4.71 -8.56
CA ARG A 119 -6.80 -4.29 -8.72
C ARG A 119 -7.73 -5.44 -9.15
N TRP A 120 -7.22 -6.47 -9.83
CA TRP A 120 -8.01 -7.66 -10.19
C TRP A 120 -8.47 -8.48 -8.99
N LEU A 121 -7.84 -8.28 -7.83
CA LEU A 121 -8.21 -8.91 -6.57
C LEU A 121 -8.97 -7.97 -5.65
N ASP A 122 -9.28 -6.74 -6.10
CA ASP A 122 -10.05 -5.83 -5.28
C ASP A 122 -11.49 -6.35 -5.15
N PHE A 123 -11.77 -6.79 -3.93
CA PHE A 123 -13.01 -7.40 -3.49
C PHE A 123 -13.91 -6.38 -2.79
N THR A 124 -13.43 -5.15 -2.63
CA THR A 124 -14.18 -4.04 -2.06
C THR A 124 -14.84 -3.25 -3.19
N TYR A 125 -16.15 -3.38 -3.35
CA TYR A 125 -16.93 -2.64 -4.36
C TYR A 125 -17.06 -1.13 -4.06
N SER A 126 -16.23 -0.60 -3.16
CA SER A 126 -16.32 0.77 -2.65
C SER A 126 -15.57 1.80 -3.51
N GLY A 127 -14.75 1.36 -4.46
CA GLY A 127 -13.85 2.24 -5.22
C GLY A 127 -12.75 2.86 -4.35
N TYR A 128 -12.52 2.32 -3.14
CA TYR A 128 -11.54 2.87 -2.20
C TYR A 128 -10.12 2.87 -2.78
N SER A 129 -9.72 1.78 -3.45
CA SER A 129 -8.43 1.67 -4.14
C SER A 129 -8.24 2.69 -5.28
N ASP A 130 -9.33 3.17 -5.87
CA ASP A 130 -9.27 4.16 -6.95
C ASP A 130 -8.77 5.51 -6.44
N GLN A 131 -8.94 5.81 -5.14
CA GLN A 131 -8.41 7.02 -4.53
C GLN A 131 -6.88 7.03 -4.54
N PHE A 132 -6.23 5.89 -4.22
CA PHE A 132 -4.77 5.80 -4.27
C PHE A 132 -4.23 6.04 -5.67
N MET A 133 -4.91 5.55 -6.70
CA MET A 133 -4.51 5.80 -8.09
C MET A 133 -4.75 7.26 -8.50
N LYS A 134 -5.90 7.83 -8.13
CA LYS A 134 -6.26 9.22 -8.43
C LYS A 134 -5.21 10.22 -7.93
N PHE A 135 -4.67 10.00 -6.74
CA PHE A 135 -3.65 10.87 -6.13
C PHE A 135 -2.21 10.38 -6.38
N GLY A 136 -2.01 9.41 -7.27
CA GLY A 136 -0.68 8.88 -7.61
C GLY A 136 0.02 8.12 -6.48
N ALA A 137 -0.70 7.76 -5.42
CA ALA A 137 -0.18 6.98 -4.30
C ALA A 137 0.26 5.58 -4.74
N ALA A 138 -0.34 5.04 -5.81
CA ALA A 138 -0.04 3.71 -6.32
C ALA A 138 -0.32 3.56 -7.82
N GLN A 139 0.36 2.62 -8.46
CA GLN A 139 0.12 2.22 -9.84
C GLN A 139 -0.76 0.99 -9.92
N LYS A 140 -1.64 0.93 -10.92
CA LYS A 140 -2.54 -0.20 -11.12
C LYS A 140 -1.79 -1.38 -11.72
N LEU A 141 -2.10 -2.58 -11.23
CA LEU A 141 -1.95 -3.82 -11.97
C LEU A 141 -3.34 -4.42 -12.21
N SER A 142 -3.65 -4.76 -13.45
CA SER A 142 -4.96 -5.27 -13.88
C SER A 142 -5.03 -6.79 -13.97
N ALA A 143 -3.89 -7.48 -13.88
CA ALA A 143 -3.81 -8.95 -13.89
C ALA A 143 -2.53 -9.44 -13.18
N ALA A 144 -2.51 -10.71 -12.79
CA ALA A 144 -1.37 -11.30 -12.08
C ALA A 144 -0.10 -11.36 -12.93
N GLU A 145 -0.24 -11.48 -14.25
CA GLU A 145 0.85 -11.56 -15.21
C GLU A 145 1.69 -10.28 -15.23
N GLU A 146 1.06 -9.12 -15.02
CA GLU A 146 1.69 -7.80 -15.02
C GLU A 146 2.70 -7.62 -13.87
N ILE A 147 2.67 -8.48 -12.84
CA ILE A 147 3.70 -8.50 -11.79
C ILE A 147 5.10 -8.68 -12.39
N ARG A 148 5.22 -9.43 -13.48
CA ARG A 148 6.51 -9.68 -14.15
C ARG A 148 7.07 -8.43 -14.82
N ASP A 149 6.20 -7.50 -15.18
CA ASP A 149 6.56 -6.28 -15.90
C ASP A 149 6.94 -5.12 -14.96
N ILE A 150 6.74 -5.29 -13.64
CA ILE A 150 7.08 -4.29 -12.62
C ILE A 150 8.48 -3.69 -12.81
N PRO A 151 9.57 -4.45 -13.04
CA PRO A 151 10.89 -3.85 -13.23
C PRO A 151 10.95 -2.84 -14.38
N HIS A 152 10.17 -3.03 -15.45
CA HIS A 152 10.06 -2.08 -16.54
C HIS A 152 9.25 -0.84 -16.11
N LEU A 153 8.15 -1.03 -15.39
CA LEU A 153 7.34 0.06 -14.84
C LEU A 153 8.13 0.95 -13.88
N LEU A 154 9.07 0.36 -13.12
CA LEU A 154 9.97 1.09 -12.24
C LEU A 154 10.90 2.06 -12.99
N ALA A 155 11.27 1.75 -14.24
CA ALA A 155 12.12 2.64 -15.03
C ALA A 155 11.41 3.95 -15.42
N SER A 156 10.08 3.91 -15.53
CA SER A 156 9.22 5.06 -15.79
C SER A 156 8.57 5.65 -14.54
N TYR A 157 8.97 5.20 -13.34
CA TYR A 157 8.36 5.67 -12.10
C TYR A 157 8.59 7.18 -11.92
N SER A 158 7.49 7.90 -11.70
CA SER A 158 7.50 9.31 -11.34
C SER A 158 6.95 9.46 -9.93
N ARG A 159 7.67 10.21 -9.10
CA ARG A 159 7.27 10.49 -7.72
C ARG A 159 5.94 11.26 -7.70
N PRO A 160 4.98 10.89 -6.84
CA PRO A 160 3.74 11.63 -6.70
C PRO A 160 3.97 13.00 -6.06
N ASN A 161 3.04 13.93 -6.31
CA ASN A 161 3.06 15.23 -5.68
C ASN A 161 2.63 15.11 -4.21
N LEU A 162 3.52 15.43 -3.28
CA LEU A 162 3.27 15.23 -1.86
C LEU A 162 2.14 16.11 -1.30
N SER A 163 1.88 17.27 -1.92
CA SER A 163 0.78 18.15 -1.49
C SER A 163 -0.59 17.48 -1.62
N ASP A 164 -0.71 16.47 -2.48
CA ASP A 164 -1.98 15.83 -2.78
C ASP A 164 -2.43 14.84 -1.69
N PHE A 165 -1.54 14.49 -0.75
CA PHE A 165 -1.82 13.56 0.35
C PHE A 165 -2.27 14.23 1.65
N SER A 166 -2.19 15.56 1.73
CA SER A 166 -2.45 16.28 2.97
C SER A 166 -2.92 17.70 2.71
N GLU A 167 -4.02 18.06 3.34
CA GLU A 167 -4.49 19.44 3.40
C GLU A 167 -4.40 19.94 4.85
N PRO A 168 -3.88 21.16 5.09
CA PRO A 168 -3.88 21.74 6.41
C PRO A 168 -5.33 21.96 6.88
N VAL A 169 -5.64 21.50 8.09
CA VAL A 169 -6.94 21.78 8.70
C VAL A 169 -6.99 23.24 9.12
N GLU A 170 -8.01 23.97 8.67
CA GLU A 170 -8.23 25.36 9.08
C GLU A 170 -8.38 25.48 10.60
N ARG A 171 -7.86 26.56 11.18
CA ARG A 171 -7.80 26.74 12.64
C ARG A 171 -9.18 26.64 13.30
N ASP A 172 -10.20 27.21 12.69
CA ASP A 172 -11.56 27.21 13.25
C ASP A 172 -12.24 25.85 13.09
N ARG A 173 -11.99 25.15 11.98
CA ARG A 173 -12.41 23.76 11.81
C ARG A 173 -11.73 22.82 12.80
N LEU A 174 -10.44 23.03 13.07
CA LEU A 174 -9.70 22.27 14.08
C LEU A 174 -10.28 22.53 15.48
N ARG A 175 -10.60 23.78 15.82
CA ARG A 175 -11.26 24.12 17.09
C ARG A 175 -12.60 23.40 17.24
N GLU A 176 -13.41 23.42 16.19
CA GLU A 176 -14.71 22.74 16.15
C GLU A 176 -14.57 21.22 16.42
N LEU A 177 -13.63 20.56 15.73
CA LEU A 177 -13.35 19.14 15.88
C LEU A 177 -12.88 18.79 17.30
N LEU A 178 -12.12 19.67 17.94
CA LEU A 178 -11.58 19.46 19.28
C LEU A 178 -12.55 19.86 20.40
N SER A 179 -13.44 20.83 20.17
CA SER A 179 -14.40 21.32 21.16
C SER A 179 -15.76 20.60 21.11
N GLY A 180 -16.02 19.83 20.05
CA GLY A 180 -17.30 19.14 19.84
C GLY A 180 -18.47 20.10 19.61
N THR A 181 -18.19 21.37 19.32
CA THR A 181 -19.19 22.43 19.17
C THR A 181 -19.11 22.95 17.74
N ALA A 182 -20.07 22.53 16.90
CA ALA A 182 -20.25 23.13 15.58
C ALA A 182 -20.49 24.63 15.75
N ILE A 183 -19.66 25.49 15.13
CA ILE A 183 -19.95 26.92 15.06
C ILE A 183 -21.12 27.05 14.08
N SER A 184 -22.34 27.17 14.60
CA SER A 184 -23.52 27.49 13.80
C SER A 184 -23.36 28.91 13.24
N GLY A 185 -22.90 29.02 12.00
CA GLY A 185 -22.62 30.32 11.41
C GLY A 185 -22.17 30.28 9.96
N VAL A 186 -22.82 29.46 9.12
CA VAL A 186 -22.85 29.71 7.68
C VAL A 186 -24.29 30.06 7.34
N GLU A 187 -24.52 31.32 6.99
CA GLU A 187 -25.80 31.81 6.48
C GLU A 187 -26.28 30.91 5.34
N THR A 188 -27.40 30.24 5.56
CA THR A 188 -28.16 29.59 4.51
C THR A 188 -28.73 30.68 3.61
N GLY A 189 -28.06 30.91 2.48
CA GLY A 189 -28.63 31.66 1.36
C GLY A 189 -30.01 31.09 1.03
N LYS A 190 -31.00 32.00 0.96
CA LYS A 190 -32.39 31.76 0.59
C LYS A 190 -32.48 30.78 -0.58
N VAL A 191 -33.07 29.60 -0.34
CA VAL A 191 -33.75 28.84 -1.39
C VAL A 191 -35.23 29.10 -1.20
N GLU A 192 -35.77 30.03 -1.99
CA GLU A 192 -37.21 30.25 -2.12
C GLU A 192 -37.87 28.95 -2.58
N ARG A 193 -39.00 28.63 -1.93
CA ARG A 193 -39.85 27.50 -2.25
C ARG A 193 -40.58 27.80 -3.56
N LEU A 194 -40.37 26.96 -4.57
CA LEU A 194 -41.25 26.83 -5.71
C LEU A 194 -41.47 25.34 -5.99
N TRP A 195 -42.53 24.78 -5.42
CA TRP A 195 -43.26 23.65 -6.00
C TRP A 195 -44.75 23.88 -5.72
N ALA A 196 -45.48 24.07 -6.82
CA ALA A 196 -46.94 23.98 -6.92
C ALA A 196 -47.38 22.52 -6.81
#